data_AF-A0A1V4HST4-F1
#
_entry.id   AF-A0A1V4HST4-F1
#
_cell.length_a   1.000
_cell.length_b   1.000
_cell.length_c   1.000
_cell.angle_alpha   90.00
_cell.angle_beta   90.00
_cell.angle_gamma   90.00
#
_symmetry.space_group_name_H-M   'P 1'
#
loop_
_entity.id
_entity.type
_entity.pdbx_description
1 polymer ?
#
loop_
_entity_poly.entity_id
_entity_poly.type
_entity_poly.pdbx_seq_one_letter_code
_entity_poly.pdbx_strand_id
1 'polypeptide(L)' 'MGEKVLTLVSGDDWEGLYYDGKLIEEEHTIQRKTLVDQMKHYTTFNVEFKTINSVGMEWLQDEGSLPVYLDHINNDYFEQ' A
#
# COMPACT_ATOMS: atom_id res chain seq x y z
N MET A 1 9.89 8.75 18.41
CA MET A 1 10.07 8.32 17.01
C MET A 1 9.04 7.22 16.81
N GLY A 2 8.08 7.41 15.91
CA GLY A 2 7.05 6.40 15.65
C GLY A 2 7.70 5.10 15.17
N GLU A 3 7.02 3.99 15.39
CA GLU A 3 7.44 2.71 14.84
C GLU A 3 7.32 2.76 13.32
N LYS A 4 8.42 2.46 12.62
CA LYS A 4 8.47 2.47 11.15
C LYS A 4 7.57 1.37 10.61
N VAL A 5 6.57 1.72 9.83
CA VAL A 5 5.57 0.79 9.30
C VAL A 5 5.71 0.61 7.79
N LEU A 6 5.58 -0.63 7.32
CA LEU A 6 5.29 -0.93 5.93
C LEU A 6 3.78 -1.15 5.79
N THR A 7 3.14 -0.52 4.81
CA THR A 7 1.71 -0.75 4.53
C THR A 7 1.57 -1.28 3.12
N LEU A 8 1.08 -2.52 3.00
CA LEU A 8 0.69 -3.08 1.71
C LEU A 8 -0.76 -2.71 1.45
N VAL A 9 -0.99 -1.88 0.44
CA VAL A 9 -2.30 -1.58 -0.10
C VAL A 9 -2.57 -2.51 -1.27
N SER A 10 -3.73 -3.17 -1.29
CA SER A 10 -4.13 -4.10 -2.35
C SER A 10 -5.55 -3.85 -2.82
N GLY A 11 -5.82 -3.94 -4.12
CA GLY A 11 -7.16 -3.86 -4.69
C GLY A 11 -7.20 -4.52 -6.07
N ASP A 12 -7.99 -5.59 -6.21
CA ASP A 12 -8.03 -6.45 -7.41
C ASP A 12 -6.63 -6.85 -7.91
N ASP A 13 -6.19 -6.31 -9.05
CA ASP A 13 -4.88 -6.51 -9.66
C ASP A 13 -3.92 -5.32 -9.44
N TRP A 14 -4.14 -4.55 -8.38
CA TRP A 14 -3.34 -3.39 -7.99
C TRP A 14 -2.74 -3.59 -6.60
N GLU A 15 -1.42 -3.46 -6.48
CA GLU A 15 -0.74 -3.49 -5.18
C GLU A 15 0.27 -2.35 -5.07
N GLY A 16 0.28 -1.69 -3.92
CA GLY A 16 1.25 -0.64 -3.59
C GLY A 16 1.83 -0.84 -2.20
N LEU A 17 3.14 -0.75 -2.09
CA LEU A 17 3.86 -0.83 -0.83
C LEU A 17 4.28 0.57 -0.40
N TYR A 18 3.89 0.94 0.81
CA TYR A 18 4.24 2.20 1.44
C TYR A 18 5.20 1.94 2.59
N TYR A 19 6.18 2.83 2.77
CA TYR A 19 7.03 2.88 3.95
C TYR A 19 6.86 4.23 4.62
N ASP A 20 6.41 4.22 5.89
CA ASP A 20 6.11 5.42 6.67
C ASP A 20 5.19 6.40 5.91
N GLY A 21 4.16 5.85 5.26
CA GLY A 21 3.16 6.60 4.50
C GLY A 21 3.60 7.04 3.09
N LYS A 22 4.83 6.77 2.66
CA LYS A 22 5.30 7.11 1.31
C LYS A 22 5.38 5.87 0.41
N LEU A 23 4.82 5.95 -0.79
CA LEU A 23 4.86 4.89 -1.80
C LEU A 23 6.33 4.60 -2.19
N ILE A 24 6.71 3.34 -2.12
CA ILE A 24 8.05 2.86 -2.51
C ILE A 24 8.01 1.92 -3.72
N GLU A 25 6.88 1.25 -3.95
CA GLU A 25 6.71 0.30 -5.05
C GLU A 25 5.22 0.15 -5.37
N GLU A 26 4.89 0.07 -6.65
CA GLU A 26 3.53 -0.15 -7.17
C GLU A 26 3.61 -1.12 -8.34
N GLU A 27 2.86 -2.20 -8.27
CA GLU A 27 2.88 -3.31 -9.24
C GLU A 27 1.51 -3.98 -9.27
N HIS A 28 1.24 -4.78 -10.30
CA HIS A 28 0.02 -5.59 -10.31
C HIS A 28 0.01 -6.71 -9.26
N THR A 29 1.20 -7.11 -8.82
CA THR A 29 1.38 -8.07 -7.72
C THR A 29 2.77 -7.88 -7.12
N ILE A 30 2.83 -7.44 -5.88
CA ILE A 30 4.04 -7.37 -5.08
C ILE A 30 4.34 -8.78 -4.56
N GLN A 31 5.40 -9.37 -5.11
CA GLN A 31 5.79 -10.71 -4.71
C GLN A 31 6.17 -10.75 -3.23
N ARG A 32 5.82 -11.85 -2.54
CA ARG A 32 6.23 -12.08 -1.14
C ARG A 32 7.73 -11.88 -0.91
N LYS A 33 8.56 -12.23 -1.89
CA LYS A 33 10.01 -12.00 -1.85
C LYS A 33 10.33 -10.50 -1.73
N THR A 34 9.71 -9.67 -2.56
CA THR A 34 9.84 -8.21 -2.52
C THR A 34 9.47 -7.67 -1.14
N LEU A 35 8.30 -8.02 -0.60
CA LEU A 35 7.88 -7.58 0.74
C LEU A 35 8.92 -7.95 1.80
N VAL A 36 9.42 -9.20 1.81
CA VAL A 36 10.43 -9.67 2.77
C VAL A 36 11.77 -8.93 2.59
N ASP A 37 12.17 -8.64 1.37
CA ASP A 37 13.40 -7.91 1.09
C ASP A 37 13.28 -6.44 1.55
N GLN A 38 12.12 -5.81 1.40
CA GLN A 38 11.83 -4.46 1.93
C GLN A 38 11.80 -4.44 3.47
N MET A 39 11.19 -5.44 4.12
CA MET A 39 11.22 -5.60 5.58
C MET A 39 12.66 -5.64 6.12
N LYS A 40 13.54 -6.40 5.46
CA LYS A 40 14.97 -6.46 5.81
C LYS A 40 15.68 -5.12 5.56
N HIS A 41 15.43 -4.49 4.41
CA HIS A 41 16.06 -3.23 4.03
C HIS A 41 15.76 -2.12 5.05
N TYR A 42 14.48 -1.98 5.43
CA TYR A 42 14.05 -0.95 6.37
C TYR A 42 14.18 -1.35 7.85
N THR A 43 14.59 -2.60 8.12
CA THR A 43 14.72 -3.16 9.47
C THR A 43 13.42 -3.01 10.27
N THR A 44 12.29 -3.40 9.66
CA THR A 44 10.98 -3.40 10.31
C THR A 44 10.24 -4.71 10.04
N PHE A 45 9.54 -5.19 11.07
CA PHE A 45 8.58 -6.29 10.98
C PHE A 45 7.14 -5.79 11.15
N ASN A 46 6.94 -4.49 11.37
CA ASN A 46 5.63 -3.88 11.46
C ASN A 46 5.06 -3.69 10.06
N VAL A 47 4.13 -4.57 9.68
CA VAL A 47 3.48 -4.57 8.37
C VAL A 47 1.97 -4.49 8.56
N GLU A 48 1.37 -3.47 7.96
CA GLU A 48 -0.07 -3.29 7.84
C GLU A 48 -0.54 -3.73 6.46
N PHE A 49 -1.78 -4.22 6.40
CA PHE A 49 -2.44 -4.60 5.15
C PHE A 49 -3.73 -3.82 5.04
N LYS A 50 -3.95 -3.16 3.90
CA LYS A 50 -5.16 -2.40 3.62
C LYS A 50 -5.73 -2.82 2.27
N THR A 51 -6.96 -3.31 2.27
CA THR A 51 -7.64 -3.68 1.02
C THR A 51 -8.50 -2.51 0.55
N ILE A 52 -8.41 -2.15 -0.73
CA ILE A 52 -9.27 -1.16 -1.37
C ILE A 52 -10.63 -1.81 -1.64
N ASN A 53 -11.70 -1.13 -1.20
CA ASN A 53 -13.08 -1.57 -1.43
C ASN A 53 -13.57 -1.17 -2.83
N SER A 54 -14.80 -1.54 -3.20
CA SER A 54 -15.32 -1.26 -4.55
C SER A 54 -15.38 0.24 -4.91
N VAL A 55 -15.70 1.12 -3.96
CA VAL A 55 -15.72 2.58 -4.19
C VAL A 55 -14.31 3.10 -4.44
N GLY A 56 -13.35 2.61 -3.65
CA GLY A 56 -11.94 2.89 -3.86
C GLY A 56 -11.40 2.36 -5.19
N MET A 57 -11.89 1.21 -5.67
CA MET A 57 -11.49 0.67 -6.97
C MET A 57 -11.99 1.51 -8.13
N GLU A 58 -13.23 2.03 -8.07
CA GLU A 58 -13.74 2.97 -9.07
C GLU A 58 -12.86 4.23 -9.15
N TRP A 59 -12.51 4.79 -7.98
CA TRP A 59 -11.58 5.92 -7.89
C TRP A 59 -10.19 5.59 -8.46
N LEU A 60 -9.61 4.44 -8.10
CA LEU A 60 -8.28 4.05 -8.55
C LEU A 60 -8.22 3.83 -10.07
N GLN A 61 -9.30 3.32 -10.67
CA GLN A 61 -9.42 3.18 -12.12
C GLN A 61 -9.44 4.53 -12.84
N ASP A 62 -10.05 5.56 -12.23
CA ASP A 62 -10.08 6.91 -12.79
C ASP A 62 -8.72 7.63 -12.65
N GLU A 63 -8.03 7.48 -11.51
CA GLU A 63 -6.69 8.07 -11.28
C GLU A 63 -5.57 7.34 -12.06
N GLY A 64 -5.72 6.02 -12.23
CA GLY A 64 -4.77 5.17 -12.95
C GLY A 64 -3.46 4.88 -12.22
N SER A 65 -3.32 5.28 -10.95
CA SER A 65 -2.19 4.92 -10.09
C SER A 65 -2.47 5.25 -8.62
N LEU A 66 -1.69 4.64 -7.73
CA LEU A 66 -1.70 4.99 -6.31
C LEU A 66 -0.96 6.32 -6.05
N PRO A 67 -1.45 7.17 -5.13
CA PRO A 67 -0.79 8.42 -4.80
C PRO A 67 0.53 8.19 -4.08
N VAL A 68 1.45 9.15 -4.19
CA VAL A 68 2.77 9.11 -3.53
C VAL A 68 2.66 8.99 -2.00
N TYR A 69 1.59 9.52 -1.41
CA TYR A 69 1.37 9.52 0.04
C TYR A 69 0.07 8.79 0.38
N LEU A 70 0.14 7.88 1.36
CA LEU A 70 -0.97 7.01 1.76
C LEU A 70 -2.16 7.80 2.32
N ASP A 71 -1.91 8.93 2.98
CA ASP A 71 -2.93 9.80 3.56
C ASP A 71 -3.72 10.61 2.51
N HIS A 72 -3.31 10.55 1.24
CA HIS A 72 -4.10 11.08 0.13
C HIS A 72 -5.18 10.10 -0.33
N ILE A 73 -5.15 8.84 0.12
CA ILE A 73 -6.24 7.88 -0.10
C ILE A 73 -7.30 8.12 0.96
N ASN A 74 -8.54 8.35 0.54
CA ASN A 74 -9.65 8.50 1.47
C ASN A 74 -9.83 7.21 2.29
N ASN A 75 -9.95 7.31 3.61
CA ASN A 75 -10.15 6.13 4.47
C ASN A 75 -11.43 5.35 4.13
N ASP A 76 -12.45 6.01 3.59
CA ASP A 76 -13.68 5.37 3.13
C ASP A 76 -13.47 4.46 1.90
N TYR A 77 -12.28 4.48 1.29
CA TYR A 77 -11.89 3.61 0.17
C TYR A 77 -11.27 2.29 0.61
N PHE A 78 -11.04 2.09 1.91
CA PHE A 78 -10.57 0.81 2.43
C PHE A 78 -11.72 -0.06 2.94
N GLU A 79 -11.52 -1.37 2.94
CA GLU A 79 -12.37 -2.31 3.68
C GLU A 79 -12.26 -2.03 5.20
N GLN A 80 -13.37 -2.18 5.92
CA GLN A 80 -13.44 -1.97 7.39
C GLN A 80 -13.00 -3.20 8.17
#